data_AF-A0A0P0DPK4-F1
#
_entry.id   AF-A0A0P0DPK4-F1
#
_cell.length_a   1.000
_cell.length_b   1.000
_cell.length_c   1.000
_cell.angle_alpha   90.00
_cell.angle_beta   90.00
_cell.angle_gamma   90.00
#
_symmetry.space_group_name_H-M   'P 1'
#
loop_
_entity.id
_entity.type
_entity.pdbx_description
1 polymer ?
#
loop_
_entity_poly.entity_id
_entity_poly.type
_entity_poly.pdbx_seq_one_letter_code
_entity_poly.pdbx_strand_id
1 'polypeptide(L)'
;MLPDVPVEMIPHYYYGDLEDFTNEYLEGKLGEVVDKITTRFGSLVKARLDNGSLPDRLYEATVVRIAARVFANPEGYRKENEGGYGYELNPAVASGTIWFTDEDIHDLTGIDPKGGGGIVGTATIGRHRPGWRP
;
A
#
# COMPACT_ATOMS: atom_id res chain seq x y z
N MET A 1 2.01 19.72 -1.03
CA MET A 1 1.79 18.59 -0.11
C MET A 1 0.47 17.93 -0.50
N LEU A 2 0.39 16.60 -0.44
CA LEU A 2 -0.86 15.88 -0.64
C LEU A 2 -1.67 15.90 0.67
N PRO A 3 -3.00 15.75 0.61
CA PRO A 3 -3.82 15.68 1.82
C PRO A 3 -3.56 14.38 2.58
N ASP A 4 -3.49 14.46 3.91
CA ASP A 4 -3.47 13.30 4.77
C ASP A 4 -4.84 12.61 4.79
N VAL A 5 -4.84 11.30 5.02
CA VAL A 5 -6.06 10.49 5.16
C VAL A 5 -6.18 10.08 6.62
N PRO A 6 -7.25 10.47 7.32
CA PRO A 6 -7.35 10.20 8.75
C PRO A 6 -7.91 8.80 9.01
N VAL A 7 -7.67 8.24 10.21
CA VAL A 7 -7.98 6.83 10.53
C VAL A 7 -9.47 6.53 10.46
N GLU A 8 -10.34 7.51 10.74
CA GLU A 8 -11.78 7.38 10.58
C GLU A 8 -12.21 7.03 9.15
N MET A 9 -11.34 7.23 8.14
CA MET A 9 -11.61 6.80 6.77
C MET A 9 -11.44 5.31 6.54
N ILE A 10 -10.72 4.59 7.43
CA ILE A 10 -10.46 3.16 7.22
C ILE A 10 -11.77 2.35 7.13
N PRO A 11 -12.75 2.48 8.05
CA PRO A 11 -14.00 1.72 7.98
C PRO A 11 -14.87 2.01 6.75
N HIS A 12 -14.65 3.12 6.04
CA HIS A 12 -15.38 3.43 4.80
C HIS A 12 -14.90 2.58 3.61
N TYR A 13 -13.66 2.08 3.65
CA TYR A 13 -13.03 1.40 2.52
C TYR A 13 -12.43 0.03 2.88
N TYR A 14 -12.40 -0.34 4.16
CA TYR A 14 -11.93 -1.62 4.66
C TYR A 14 -12.91 -2.19 5.69
N TYR A 15 -13.32 -3.45 5.50
CA TYR A 15 -14.30 -4.14 6.34
C TYR A 15 -13.71 -5.17 7.30
N GLY A 16 -12.38 -5.33 7.32
CA GLY A 16 -11.73 -6.29 8.22
C GLY A 16 -11.59 -5.75 9.64
N ASP A 17 -11.21 -6.65 10.54
CA ASP A 17 -11.00 -6.31 11.94
C ASP A 17 -9.77 -5.40 12.12
N LEU A 18 -9.90 -4.44 13.03
CA LEU A 18 -8.88 -3.47 13.42
C LEU A 18 -8.57 -3.52 14.93
N GLU A 19 -9.26 -4.36 15.71
CA GLU A 19 -9.16 -4.38 17.18
C GLU A 19 -7.73 -4.66 17.68
N ASP A 20 -6.92 -5.36 16.89
CA ASP A 20 -5.52 -5.68 17.21
C ASP A 20 -4.54 -4.53 16.93
N PHE A 21 -4.97 -3.43 16.30
CA PHE A 21 -4.10 -2.32 15.90
C PHE A 21 -4.40 -1.04 16.68
N THR A 22 -3.34 -0.36 17.13
CA THR A 22 -3.51 0.96 17.75
C THR A 22 -3.75 2.03 16.69
N ASN A 23 -4.47 3.10 17.06
CA ASN A 23 -4.70 4.24 16.15
C ASN A 23 -3.37 4.84 15.66
N GLU A 24 -2.36 4.94 16.52
CA GLU A 24 -1.04 5.48 16.14
C GLU A 24 -0.35 4.62 15.07
N TYR A 25 -0.51 3.29 15.14
CA TYR A 25 -0.01 2.40 14.11
C TYR A 25 -0.75 2.59 12.78
N LEU A 26 -2.08 2.72 12.82
CA LEU A 26 -2.90 2.94 11.64
C LEU A 26 -2.62 4.30 10.98
N GLU A 27 -2.54 5.37 11.78
CA GLU A 27 -2.13 6.71 11.35
C GLU A 27 -0.75 6.68 10.71
N GLY A 28 0.21 6.03 11.37
CA GLY A 28 1.57 5.87 10.85
C GLY A 28 1.61 5.17 9.49
N LYS A 29 0.77 4.15 9.29
CA LYS A 29 0.70 3.44 8.00
C LYS A 29 0.03 4.25 6.90
N LEU A 30 -1.04 4.98 7.19
CA LEU A 30 -1.65 5.90 6.24
C LEU A 30 -0.66 7.00 5.84
N GLY A 31 0.04 7.60 6.81
CA GLY A 31 1.08 8.60 6.56
C GLY A 31 2.23 8.05 5.72
N GLU A 32 2.71 6.83 6.00
CA GLU A 32 3.77 6.18 5.21
C GLU A 32 3.34 5.96 3.74
N VAL A 33 2.05 5.67 3.48
CA VAL A 33 1.51 5.60 2.12
C VAL A 33 1.52 6.98 1.46
N VAL A 34 1.00 8.01 2.14
CA VAL A 34 0.94 9.39 1.61
C VAL A 34 2.33 9.92 1.30
N ASP A 35 3.34 9.66 2.15
CA ASP A 35 4.73 10.03 1.92
C ASP A 35 5.31 9.37 0.67
N LYS A 36 5.02 8.07 0.47
CA LYS A 36 5.46 7.35 -0.72
C LYS A 36 4.78 7.88 -1.98
N ILE A 37 3.48 8.18 -1.94
CA ILE A 37 2.77 8.81 -3.07
C ILE A 37 3.37 10.18 -3.35
N THR A 38 3.57 10.99 -2.31
CA THR A 38 4.17 12.33 -2.43
C THR A 38 5.54 12.27 -3.08
N THR A 39 6.38 11.32 -2.67
CA THR A 39 7.75 11.16 -3.19
C THR A 39 7.79 10.69 -4.63
N ARG A 40 6.90 9.76 -5.01
CA ARG A 40 6.95 9.09 -6.32
C ARG A 40 6.11 9.78 -7.39
N PHE A 41 4.94 10.29 -6.98
CA PHE A 41 3.89 10.76 -7.89
C PHE A 41 3.31 12.12 -7.47
N GLY A 42 3.86 12.78 -6.44
CA GLY A 42 3.19 13.87 -5.75
C GLY A 42 2.78 15.05 -6.62
N SER A 43 3.61 15.45 -7.61
CA SER A 43 3.27 16.53 -8.54
C SER A 43 2.07 16.19 -9.42
N LEU A 44 2.01 14.94 -9.92
CA LEU A 44 0.94 14.47 -10.79
C LEU A 44 -0.36 14.26 -10.01
N VAL A 45 -0.30 13.58 -8.86
CA VAL A 45 -1.46 13.36 -7.99
C VAL A 45 -2.04 14.68 -7.53
N LYS A 46 -1.20 15.64 -7.12
CA LYS A 46 -1.65 16.98 -6.75
C LYS A 46 -2.37 17.68 -7.88
N ALA A 47 -1.81 17.67 -9.10
CA ALA A 47 -2.46 18.30 -10.25
C ALA A 47 -3.83 17.67 -10.55
N ARG A 48 -3.97 16.36 -10.38
CA ARG A 48 -5.23 15.65 -10.60
C ARG A 48 -6.28 15.91 -9.52
N LEU A 49 -5.87 16.05 -8.26
CA LEU A 49 -6.76 16.49 -7.18
C LEU A 49 -7.21 17.93 -7.44
N ASP A 50 -6.28 18.84 -7.69
CA ASP A 50 -6.56 20.27 -7.88
C ASP A 50 -7.51 20.54 -9.07
N ASN A 51 -7.45 19.71 -10.12
CA ASN A 51 -8.31 19.84 -11.30
C ASN A 51 -9.55 18.92 -11.28
N GLY A 52 -9.75 18.13 -10.23
CA GLY A 52 -10.90 17.23 -10.04
C GLY A 52 -10.89 15.96 -10.90
N SER A 53 -9.82 15.66 -11.64
CA SER A 53 -9.69 14.40 -12.39
C SER A 53 -9.33 13.19 -11.52
N LEU A 54 -8.90 13.44 -10.28
CA LEU A 54 -8.87 12.47 -9.19
C LEU A 54 -9.84 12.95 -8.11
N PRO A 55 -11.00 12.30 -7.92
CA PRO A 55 -11.90 12.63 -6.81
C PRO A 55 -11.27 12.33 -5.46
N ASP A 56 -11.48 13.20 -4.46
CA ASP A 56 -10.96 13.03 -3.10
C ASP A 56 -11.31 11.64 -2.52
N ARG A 57 -12.56 11.20 -2.70
CA ARG A 57 -13.00 9.86 -2.28
C ARG A 57 -12.18 8.71 -2.87
N LEU A 58 -11.73 8.85 -4.12
CA LEU A 58 -10.95 7.80 -4.79
C LEU A 58 -9.51 7.81 -4.31
N TYR A 59 -8.96 9.01 -4.06
CA TYR A 59 -7.66 9.15 -3.42
C TYR A 59 -7.65 8.51 -2.02
N GLU A 60 -8.62 8.86 -1.17
CA GLU A 60 -8.77 8.29 0.18
C GLU A 60 -8.93 6.77 0.13
N ALA A 61 -9.83 6.27 -0.72
CA ALA A 61 -10.04 4.83 -0.90
C ALA A 61 -8.76 4.11 -1.30
N THR A 62 -7.97 4.71 -2.21
CA THR A 62 -6.71 4.13 -2.68
C THR A 62 -5.66 4.11 -1.57
N VAL A 63 -5.52 5.19 -0.81
CA VAL A 63 -4.59 5.25 0.34
C VAL A 63 -4.94 4.20 1.39
N VAL A 64 -6.22 4.10 1.78
CA VAL A 64 -6.69 3.10 2.74
C VAL A 64 -6.47 1.69 2.20
N ARG A 65 -6.81 1.42 0.93
CA ARG A 65 -6.61 0.11 0.30
C ARG A 65 -5.15 -0.32 0.31
N ILE A 66 -4.22 0.60 0.04
CA ILE A 66 -2.78 0.32 0.10
C ILE A 66 -2.34 0.03 1.55
N ALA A 67 -2.73 0.87 2.51
CA ALA A 67 -2.39 0.68 3.91
C ALA A 67 -2.97 -0.62 4.47
N ALA A 68 -4.20 -0.95 4.09
CA ALA A 68 -4.90 -2.16 4.52
C ALA A 68 -4.18 -3.45 4.12
N ARG A 69 -3.45 -3.48 3.00
CA ARG A 69 -2.65 -4.66 2.64
C ARG A 69 -1.54 -4.96 3.66
N VAL A 70 -1.12 -3.97 4.44
CA VAL A 70 -0.09 -4.11 5.48
C VAL A 70 -0.69 -4.65 6.78
N PHE A 71 -1.82 -4.11 7.23
CA PHE A 71 -2.43 -4.52 8.49
C PHE A 71 -3.45 -5.67 8.36
N ALA A 72 -4.05 -5.89 7.19
CA ALA A 72 -4.90 -7.06 6.93
C ALA A 72 -4.10 -8.36 6.73
N ASN A 73 -2.76 -8.28 6.66
CA ASN A 73 -1.91 -9.44 6.43
C ASN A 73 -0.68 -9.46 7.36
N PRO A 74 -0.86 -9.53 8.70
CA PRO A 74 0.25 -9.51 9.64
C PRO A 74 1.17 -10.74 9.54
N GLU A 75 0.68 -11.88 9.02
CA GLU A 75 1.46 -13.12 8.89
C GLU A 75 1.95 -13.44 7.47
N GLY A 76 1.61 -12.63 6.46
CA GLY A 76 2.02 -12.88 5.08
C GLY A 76 1.52 -14.22 4.53
N TYR A 77 0.21 -14.35 4.25
CA TYR A 77 -0.39 -15.48 3.52
C TYR A 77 0.24 -16.87 3.80
N ARG A 78 0.15 -17.36 5.04
CA ARG A 78 0.16 -18.82 5.26
C ARG A 78 -1.22 -19.36 4.92
N LYS A 79 -1.48 -19.67 3.65
CA LYS A 79 -2.56 -20.59 3.30
C LYS A 79 -2.00 -21.71 2.42
N GLU A 80 -2.06 -22.92 2.96
CA GLU A 80 -1.78 -24.16 2.24
C GLU A 80 -2.72 -24.27 1.04
N ASN A 81 -2.15 -24.71 -0.09
CA ASN A 81 -2.85 -24.90 -1.34
C ASN A 81 -3.94 -25.97 -1.19
N GLU A 82 -5.20 -25.61 -1.43
CA GLU A 82 -6.18 -26.57 -1.92
C GLU A 82 -7.02 -25.91 -3.02
N GLY A 83 -6.80 -26.33 -4.27
CA GLY A 83 -7.71 -26.04 -5.38
C GLY A 83 -7.34 -24.90 -6.33
N GLY A 84 -6.33 -25.10 -7.18
CA GLY A 84 -6.38 -24.70 -8.60
C GLY A 84 -6.36 -23.21 -9.01
N TYR A 85 -6.37 -22.24 -8.08
CA TYR A 85 -6.13 -20.82 -8.39
C TYR A 85 -4.72 -20.43 -7.95
N GLY A 86 -3.83 -20.25 -8.92
CA GLY A 86 -2.47 -19.77 -8.67
C GLY A 86 -2.48 -18.32 -8.24
N TYR A 87 -2.37 -18.06 -6.93
CA TYR A 87 -1.89 -16.79 -6.42
C TYR A 87 -0.39 -16.93 -6.21
N GLU A 88 0.41 -16.23 -7.03
CA GLU A 88 1.86 -16.21 -6.83
C GLU A 88 2.18 -15.59 -5.47
N LEU A 89 2.84 -16.41 -4.65
CA LEU A 89 3.32 -16.12 -3.32
C LEU A 89 4.29 -14.94 -3.39
N ASN A 90 3.90 -13.76 -2.90
CA ASN A 90 4.79 -12.62 -2.91
C ASN A 90 5.45 -12.38 -1.54
N PRO A 91 6.75 -12.69 -1.38
CA PRO A 91 7.46 -12.55 -0.11
C PRO A 91 7.54 -11.10 0.42
N ALA A 92 7.16 -10.09 -0.36
CA ALA A 92 7.11 -8.70 0.09
C ALA A 92 5.90 -8.35 0.96
N VAL A 93 4.81 -9.14 0.90
CA VAL A 93 3.61 -8.91 1.73
C VAL A 93 3.83 -9.44 3.16
N ALA A 94 4.75 -10.39 3.33
CA ALA A 94 5.09 -10.98 4.62
C ALA A 94 6.00 -10.10 5.51
N SER A 95 6.43 -8.93 5.05
CA SER A 95 7.36 -8.04 5.79
C SER A 95 6.75 -6.70 6.23
N GLY A 96 5.43 -6.52 6.13
CA GLY A 96 4.76 -5.26 6.49
C GLY A 96 5.14 -4.07 5.58
N THR A 97 5.53 -4.35 4.34
CA THR A 97 6.06 -3.37 3.38
C THR A 97 4.96 -2.82 2.49
N ILE A 98 4.89 -1.49 2.36
CA ILE A 98 3.94 -0.82 1.45
C ILE A 98 4.38 -1.00 0.00
N TRP A 99 3.42 -1.40 -0.84
CA TRP A 99 3.58 -1.57 -2.27
C TRP A 99 2.40 -0.95 -3.05
N PHE A 100 2.62 -0.62 -4.32
CA PHE A 100 1.59 -0.09 -5.21
C PHE A 100 1.30 -1.13 -6.29
N THR A 101 0.04 -1.47 -6.49
CA THR A 101 -0.41 -2.25 -7.65
C THR A 101 -0.51 -1.34 -8.88
N ASP A 102 -0.57 -1.95 -10.07
CA ASP A 102 -0.83 -1.21 -11.31
C ASP A 102 -2.17 -0.45 -11.24
N GLU A 103 -3.18 -1.02 -10.57
CA GLU A 103 -4.47 -0.38 -10.32
C GLU A 103 -4.34 0.84 -9.40
N ASP A 104 -3.54 0.76 -8.32
CA ASP A 104 -3.31 1.93 -7.46
C ASP A 104 -2.60 3.05 -8.22
N ILE A 105 -1.63 2.70 -9.06
CA ILE A 105 -0.93 3.67 -9.90
C ILE A 105 -1.89 4.29 -10.91
N HIS A 106 -2.72 3.48 -11.56
CA HIS A 106 -3.74 3.95 -12.49
C HIS A 106 -4.73 4.90 -11.79
N ASP A 107 -5.27 4.53 -10.64
CA ASP A 107 -6.22 5.37 -9.88
C ASP A 107 -5.58 6.71 -9.51
N LEU A 108 -4.33 6.69 -9.01
CA LEU A 108 -3.62 7.89 -8.56
C LEU A 108 -3.18 8.80 -9.70
N THR A 109 -2.72 8.22 -10.81
CA THR A 109 -2.01 8.96 -11.88
C THR A 109 -2.79 9.07 -13.18
N GLY A 110 -3.76 8.17 -13.40
CA GLY A 110 -4.44 7.91 -14.67
C GLY A 110 -3.51 7.43 -15.78
N ILE A 111 -2.32 6.94 -15.43
CA ILE A 111 -1.36 6.35 -16.35
C ILE A 111 -1.44 4.84 -16.17
N ASP A 112 -1.72 4.14 -17.26
CA ASP A 112 -1.49 2.70 -17.32
C ASP A 112 0.02 2.44 -17.40
N PRO A 113 0.65 1.79 -16.41
CA PRO A 113 2.06 1.43 -16.50
C PRO A 113 2.27 0.55 -17.75
N LYS A 114 3.02 1.08 -18.73
CA LYS A 114 3.29 0.37 -19.99
C LYS A 114 4.19 -0.83 -19.75
N GLY A 115 3.58 -2.00 -19.59
CA GLY A 115 4.22 -3.29 -19.72
C GLY A 115 4.74 -3.89 -18.42
N GLY A 116 4.03 -4.93 -17.97
CA GLY A 116 4.64 -6.04 -17.23
C GLY A 116 4.32 -6.15 -15.75
N GLY A 117 3.03 -6.20 -15.37
CA GLY A 117 2.50 -6.84 -14.14
C GLY A 117 3.39 -6.81 -12.90
N GLY A 118 4.03 -5.67 -12.65
CA GLY A 118 5.28 -5.59 -11.89
C GLY A 118 5.10 -4.70 -10.71
N ILE A 119 5.07 -5.30 -9.52
CA ILE A 119 5.00 -4.58 -8.25
C ILE A 119 6.07 -3.50 -8.17
N VAL A 120 5.65 -2.24 -8.09
CA VAL A 120 6.54 -1.10 -7.85
C VAL A 120 6.61 -0.86 -6.34
N GLY A 121 7.35 -1.70 -5.62
CA GLY A 121 7.56 -1.59 -4.16
C GLY A 121 8.81 -0.78 -3.78
N THR A 122 8.93 -0.33 -2.54
CA THR A 122 10.25 -0.02 -1.96
C THR A 122 10.60 -1.19 -1.06
N ALA A 123 11.51 -2.07 -1.49
CA ALA A 123 11.99 -3.14 -0.62
C ALA A 123 12.88 -2.52 0.47
N THR A 124 12.44 -2.56 1.73
CA THR A 124 13.33 -2.30 2.85
C THR A 124 14.26 -3.49 2.98
N ILE A 125 15.46 -3.40 2.41
CA ILE A 125 16.51 -4.41 2.61
C ILE A 125 16.91 -4.34 4.08
N GLY A 126 16.37 -5.24 4.90
CA GLY A 126 16.83 -5.45 6.26
C GLY A 126 18.34 -5.69 6.26
N ARG A 127 19.07 -4.99 7.13
CA ARG A 127 20.53 -5.12 7.25
C ARG A 127 20.92 -6.59 7.36
N HIS A 128 21.55 -7.09 6.30
CA HIS A 128 22.29 -8.34 6.29
C HIS A 128 23.30 -8.30 7.44
N ARG A 129 23.09 -9.06 8.53
CA ARG A 129 24.16 -9.34 9.49
C ARG A 129 25.10 -10.33 8.82
N PRO A 130 26.36 -9.98 8.52
CA PRO A 130 27.34 -10.96 8.09
C PRO A 130 27.60 -11.88 9.28
N GLY A 131 27.28 -13.16 9.16
CA GLY A 131 27.74 -14.17 10.10
C GLY A 131 29.26 -14.26 10.00
N TRP A 132 29.98 -13.76 11.00
CA TRP A 132 31.41 -14.00 11.18
C TRP A 132 31.60 -15.06 12.25
N ARG A 133 32.14 -16.22 11.88
CA ARG A 133 33.01 -17.08 12.70
C ARG A 133 34.05 -17.72 11.78
N PRO A 134 35.32 -17.67 12.18
CA PRO A 134 35.99 -18.88 12.66
C PRO A 134 36.31 -18.81 14.14
#